data_AF-A0A075FSJ2-F1
#
_entry.id   AF-A0A075FSJ2-F1
#
_cell.length_a   1.000
_cell.length_b   1.000
_cell.length_c   1.000
_cell.angle_alpha   90.00
_cell.angle_beta   90.00
_cell.angle_gamma   90.00
#
_symmetry.space_group_name_H-M   'P 1'
#
loop_
_entity.id
_entity.type
_entity.pdbx_description
1 polymer ?
#
loop_
_entity_poly.entity_id
_entity_poly.type
_entity_poly.pdbx_seq_one_letter_code
_entity_poly.pdbx_strand_id
1 'polypeptide(L)'
;MGPFLLFTFRFVGKDKDYWRSFFFGGVGWVTALTVRYVPVHIPLIIFPIRLAVNTFSTTIYYAYTALAAAIFETGFRYLFLRRSKNSYLEKNSSFNSKHVFTFGIGWGVGEALIVYSLPMIIILLFSSDPLSSSIIFLGSLERNFAIISHLSLTLIVSSSFVRGKKFLVLATILHFILDFVPIMTLSITENFWITELLLALISIIMILSVYLTRSHSLNFD
;
A
#
# COMPACT_ATOMS: atom_id res chain seq x y z
N MET A 1 9.27 7.01 -6.56
CA MET A 1 9.86 5.79 -5.93
C MET A 1 11.40 5.71 -5.94
N GLY A 2 12.12 6.38 -6.86
CA GLY A 2 13.60 6.34 -6.91
C GLY A 2 14.31 6.59 -5.56
N PRO A 3 13.89 7.58 -4.75
CA PRO A 3 14.44 7.79 -3.41
C PRO A 3 14.29 6.58 -2.48
N PHE A 4 13.17 5.85 -2.54
CA PHE A 4 12.93 4.66 -1.70
C PHE A 4 13.75 3.46 -2.14
N LEU A 5 13.98 3.28 -3.45
CA LEU A 5 14.88 2.23 -3.93
C LEU A 5 16.32 2.50 -3.47
N LEU A 6 16.82 3.72 -3.67
CA LEU A 6 18.16 4.12 -3.20
C LEU A 6 18.30 3.99 -1.68
N PHE A 7 17.29 4.46 -0.95
CA PHE A 7 17.23 4.30 0.50
C PHE A 7 17.23 2.83 0.92
N THR A 8 16.49 1.96 0.22
CA THR A 8 16.49 0.51 0.49
C THR A 8 17.88 -0.07 0.31
N PHE A 9 18.56 0.22 -0.82
CA PHE A 9 19.94 -0.24 -1.03
C PHE A 9 20.88 0.23 0.09
N ARG A 10 20.75 1.47 0.56
CA ARG A 10 21.60 2.02 1.62
C ARG A 10 21.26 1.47 3.01
N PHE A 11 19.99 1.24 3.30
CA PHE A 11 19.46 0.80 4.60
C PHE A 11 19.62 -0.70 4.81
N VAL A 12 19.31 -1.49 3.78
CA VAL A 12 19.46 -2.95 3.77
C VAL A 12 20.94 -3.34 3.61
N GLY A 13 21.68 -2.63 2.76
CA GLY A 13 23.07 -2.96 2.46
C GLY A 13 23.20 -4.34 1.81
N LYS A 14 24.12 -5.16 2.32
CA LYS A 14 24.42 -6.51 1.80
C LYS A 14 23.72 -7.65 2.55
N ASP A 15 22.89 -7.32 3.55
CA ASP A 15 22.23 -8.33 4.37
C ASP A 15 21.11 -9.02 3.59
N LYS A 16 21.27 -10.32 3.36
CA LYS A 16 20.36 -11.13 2.55
C LYS A 16 19.00 -11.30 3.22
N ASP A 17 18.91 -11.25 4.54
CA ASP A 17 17.66 -11.52 5.25
C ASP A 17 16.70 -10.32 5.18
N TYR A 18 17.24 -9.11 5.21
CA TYR A 18 16.46 -7.90 4.94
C TYR A 18 16.03 -7.79 3.47
N TRP A 19 16.86 -8.22 2.51
CA TRP A 19 16.43 -8.35 1.11
C TRP A 19 15.30 -9.36 0.95
N ARG A 20 15.37 -10.51 1.64
CA ARG A 20 14.27 -11.48 1.66
C ARG A 20 12.99 -10.87 2.20
N SER A 21 13.05 -10.11 3.31
CA SER A 21 11.89 -9.40 3.85
C SER A 21 11.30 -8.39 2.86
N PHE A 22 12.15 -7.62 2.16
CA PHE A 22 11.72 -6.71 1.10
C PHE A 22 10.97 -7.43 -0.03
N PHE A 23 11.56 -8.46 -0.63
CA PHE A 23 10.90 -9.20 -1.72
C PHE A 23 9.62 -9.89 -1.25
N PHE A 24 9.61 -10.42 -0.02
CA PHE A 24 8.43 -11.05 0.55
C PHE A 24 7.28 -10.04 0.76
N GLY A 25 7.60 -8.78 1.06
CA GLY A 25 6.64 -7.67 1.07
C GLY A 25 6.00 -7.43 -0.29
N GLY A 26 6.82 -7.32 -1.34
CA GLY A 26 6.33 -7.13 -2.72
C GLY A 26 5.46 -8.29 -3.21
N VAL A 27 5.90 -9.54 -2.98
CA VAL A 27 5.10 -10.74 -3.30
C VAL A 27 3.78 -10.77 -2.52
N GLY A 28 3.81 -10.35 -1.25
CA GLY A 28 2.61 -10.22 -0.42
C GLY A 28 1.57 -9.27 -1.02
N TRP A 29 2.01 -8.12 -1.52
CA TRP A 29 1.13 -7.18 -2.22
C TRP A 29 0.57 -7.77 -3.52
N VAL A 30 1.41 -8.39 -4.36
CA VAL A 30 0.95 -9.04 -5.63
C VAL A 30 -0.08 -10.13 -5.34
N THR A 31 0.14 -10.91 -4.29
CA THR A 31 -0.80 -11.95 -3.86
C THR A 31 -2.13 -11.33 -3.44
N ALA A 32 -2.11 -10.25 -2.64
CA ALA A 32 -3.30 -9.54 -2.22
C ALA A 32 -4.08 -8.96 -3.42
N LEU A 33 -3.38 -8.36 -4.38
CA LEU A 33 -3.97 -7.83 -5.62
C LEU A 33 -4.64 -8.96 -6.43
N THR A 34 -3.94 -10.07 -6.63
CA THR A 34 -4.42 -11.20 -7.44
C THR A 34 -5.67 -11.82 -6.84
N VAL A 35 -5.67 -12.06 -5.52
CA VAL A 35 -6.82 -12.65 -4.82
C VAL A 35 -8.00 -11.68 -4.79
N ARG A 36 -7.73 -10.37 -4.65
CA ARG A 36 -8.76 -9.32 -4.67
C ARG A 36 -9.39 -9.10 -6.04
N TYR A 37 -8.69 -9.45 -7.13
CA TYR A 37 -9.14 -9.18 -8.50
C TYR A 37 -10.56 -9.69 -8.75
N VAL A 38 -10.84 -10.95 -8.42
CA VAL A 38 -12.15 -11.56 -8.66
C VAL A 38 -13.27 -10.85 -7.86
N PRO A 39 -13.18 -10.70 -6.52
CA PRO A 39 -14.17 -9.96 -5.75
C PRO A 39 -14.49 -8.58 -6.32
N VAL A 40 -13.47 -7.78 -6.64
CA VAL A 40 -13.65 -6.40 -7.08
C VAL A 40 -14.46 -6.28 -8.38
N HIS A 41 -14.36 -7.26 -9.28
CA HIS A 41 -15.04 -7.21 -10.59
C HIS A 41 -16.46 -7.81 -10.57
N ILE A 42 -16.87 -8.50 -9.49
CA ILE A 42 -18.21 -9.08 -9.39
C ILE A 42 -19.33 -8.04 -9.61
N PRO A 43 -19.32 -6.86 -8.96
CA PRO A 43 -20.36 -5.86 -9.19
C PRO A 43 -20.41 -5.35 -10.63
N LEU A 44 -19.26 -5.25 -11.31
CA LEU A 44 -19.19 -4.83 -12.72
C LEU A 44 -19.83 -5.86 -13.65
N ILE A 45 -19.64 -7.14 -13.35
CA ILE A 45 -20.22 -8.25 -14.14
C ILE A 45 -21.75 -8.31 -13.96
N ILE A 46 -22.24 -8.10 -12.73
CA ILE A 46 -23.66 -8.24 -12.40
C ILE A 46 -24.47 -6.98 -12.77
N PHE A 47 -23.89 -5.78 -12.65
CA PHE A 47 -24.59 -4.51 -12.83
C PHE A 47 -23.92 -3.54 -13.82
N PRO A 48 -23.49 -3.98 -15.03
CA PRO A 48 -22.63 -3.18 -15.91
C PRO A 48 -23.26 -1.84 -16.33
N ILE A 49 -24.55 -1.83 -16.66
CA ILE A 49 -25.27 -0.63 -17.14
C ILE A 49 -25.68 0.30 -15.98
N ARG A 50 -25.91 -0.23 -14.78
CA ARG A 50 -26.38 0.58 -13.63
C ARG A 50 -25.26 1.39 -12.98
N LEU A 51 -24.02 0.90 -12.99
CA LEU A 51 -22.87 1.66 -12.50
C LEU A 51 -22.46 2.80 -13.43
N ALA A 52 -22.62 2.65 -14.75
CA ALA A 52 -22.18 3.66 -15.72
C ALA A 52 -23.06 4.91 -15.77
N VAL A 53 -24.32 4.83 -15.31
CA VAL A 53 -25.34 5.88 -15.53
C VAL A 53 -25.70 6.64 -14.26
N ASN A 54 -25.30 6.19 -13.06
CA ASN A 54 -25.70 6.80 -11.80
C ASN A 54 -24.51 7.12 -10.89
N THR A 55 -24.28 8.41 -10.61
CA THR A 55 -23.24 8.91 -9.70
C THR A 55 -23.29 8.28 -8.31
N PHE A 56 -24.48 7.98 -7.79
CA PHE A 56 -24.63 7.26 -6.51
C PHE A 56 -24.09 5.83 -6.60
N SER A 57 -24.27 5.18 -7.75
CA SER A 57 -23.71 3.86 -8.03
C SER A 57 -22.19 3.89 -8.18
N THR A 58 -21.61 4.98 -8.69
CA THR A 58 -20.15 5.17 -8.81
C THR A 58 -19.49 5.35 -7.44
N THR A 59 -20.08 6.18 -6.55
CA THR A 59 -19.56 6.37 -5.18
C THR A 59 -19.56 5.07 -4.38
N ILE A 60 -20.64 4.29 -4.48
CA ILE A 60 -20.72 2.96 -3.84
C ILE A 60 -19.63 2.04 -4.39
N TYR A 61 -19.38 2.09 -5.70
CA TYR A 61 -18.33 1.29 -6.31
C TYR A 61 -16.93 1.68 -5.82
N TYR A 62 -16.61 2.98 -5.75
CA TYR A 62 -15.34 3.44 -5.19
C TYR A 62 -15.16 3.05 -3.72
N ALA A 63 -16.22 3.15 -2.92
CA ALA A 63 -16.19 2.68 -1.53
C ALA A 63 -15.97 1.16 -1.46
N TYR A 64 -16.64 0.41 -2.33
CA TYR A 64 -16.49 -1.04 -2.41
C TYR A 64 -15.07 -1.45 -2.79
N THR A 65 -14.49 -0.84 -3.84
CA THR A 65 -13.14 -1.16 -4.32
C THR A 65 -12.09 -0.80 -3.27
N ALA A 66 -12.23 0.37 -2.63
CA ALA A 66 -11.34 0.81 -1.56
C ALA A 66 -11.45 -0.08 -0.32
N LEU A 67 -12.66 -0.52 0.04
CA LEU A 67 -12.86 -1.41 1.20
C LEU A 67 -12.32 -2.81 0.92
N ALA A 68 -12.53 -3.34 -0.29
CA ALA A 68 -11.93 -4.58 -0.72
C ALA A 68 -10.40 -4.46 -0.69
N ALA A 69 -9.84 -3.35 -1.17
CA ALA A 69 -8.41 -3.10 -1.11
C ALA A 69 -7.89 -3.10 0.32
N ALA A 70 -8.56 -2.35 1.20
CA ALA A 70 -8.27 -2.29 2.62
C ALA A 70 -8.24 -3.68 3.26
N ILE A 71 -9.31 -4.47 3.13
CA ILE A 71 -9.44 -5.78 3.78
C ILE A 71 -8.42 -6.78 3.25
N PHE A 72 -8.29 -6.91 1.93
CA PHE A 72 -7.38 -7.90 1.35
C PHE A 72 -5.93 -7.53 1.64
N GLU A 73 -5.53 -6.28 1.42
CA GLU A 73 -4.14 -5.93 1.63
C GLU A 73 -3.74 -5.93 3.09
N THR A 74 -4.56 -5.44 4.03
CA THR A 74 -4.20 -5.53 5.45
C THR A 74 -4.25 -6.96 5.97
N GLY A 75 -5.21 -7.77 5.50
CA GLY A 75 -5.32 -9.19 5.82
C GLY A 75 -4.10 -9.98 5.36
N PHE A 76 -3.74 -9.88 4.07
CA PHE A 76 -2.56 -10.54 3.53
C PHE A 76 -1.26 -10.00 4.13
N ARG A 77 -1.17 -8.69 4.41
CA ARG A 77 -0.03 -8.10 5.13
C ARG A 77 0.16 -8.74 6.50
N TYR A 78 -0.93 -8.91 7.25
CA TYR A 78 -0.90 -9.62 8.54
C TYR A 78 -0.44 -11.07 8.39
N LEU A 79 -0.98 -11.81 7.40
CA LEU A 79 -0.64 -13.22 7.16
C LEU A 79 0.83 -13.39 6.78
N PHE A 80 1.33 -12.58 5.85
CA PHE A 80 2.72 -12.63 5.39
C PHE A 80 3.69 -12.22 6.51
N LEU A 81 3.42 -11.14 7.24
CA LEU A 81 4.25 -10.76 8.38
C LEU A 81 4.28 -11.86 9.46
N ARG A 82 3.13 -12.47 9.76
CA ARG A 82 3.04 -13.59 10.71
C ARG A 82 3.84 -14.79 10.24
N ARG A 83 3.71 -15.15 8.95
CA ARG A 83 4.45 -16.27 8.34
C ARG A 83 5.95 -16.02 8.33
N SER A 84 6.37 -14.79 8.02
CA SER A 84 7.76 -14.37 8.10
C SER A 84 8.26 -14.54 9.53
N LYS A 85 7.62 -13.91 10.52
CA LYS A 85 8.00 -14.02 11.94
C LYS A 85 8.15 -15.47 12.38
N ASN A 86 7.14 -16.32 12.13
CA ASN A 86 7.18 -17.73 12.50
C ASN A 86 8.36 -18.47 11.85
N SER A 87 8.66 -18.18 10.58
CA SER A 87 9.79 -18.81 9.88
C SER A 87 11.16 -18.47 10.49
N TYR A 88 11.33 -17.27 11.08
CA TYR A 88 12.56 -16.90 11.76
C TYR A 88 12.64 -17.55 13.14
N LEU A 89 11.53 -17.62 13.87
CA LEU A 89 11.44 -18.30 15.16
C LEU A 89 11.75 -19.80 15.03
N GLU A 90 11.20 -20.48 14.01
CA GLU A 90 11.49 -21.90 13.71
C GLU A 90 12.98 -22.17 13.42
N LYS A 91 13.71 -21.16 12.95
CA LYS A 91 15.15 -21.23 12.66
C LYS A 91 16.04 -20.76 13.83
N ASN A 92 15.45 -20.50 15.01
CA ASN A 92 16.14 -19.88 16.15
C ASN A 92 16.88 -18.58 15.78
N SER A 93 16.25 -17.77 14.92
CA SER A 93 16.80 -16.49 14.43
C SER A 93 15.90 -15.33 14.86
N SER A 94 16.48 -14.15 15.06
CA SER A 94 15.73 -12.99 15.55
C SER A 94 14.94 -12.31 14.42
N PHE A 95 13.67 -12.00 14.69
CA PHE A 95 12.80 -11.24 13.79
C PHE A 95 12.56 -9.85 14.37
N ASN A 96 13.43 -8.90 14.06
CA ASN A 96 13.38 -7.54 14.60
C ASN A 96 12.57 -6.53 13.76
N SER A 97 12.46 -5.30 14.26
CA SER A 97 11.79 -4.18 13.61
C SER A 97 12.30 -3.83 12.20
N LYS A 98 13.59 -4.08 11.89
CA LYS A 98 14.13 -3.84 10.55
C LYS A 98 13.52 -4.77 9.51
N HIS A 99 13.18 -6.02 9.86
CA HIS A 99 12.46 -6.92 8.94
C HIS A 99 11.06 -6.39 8.62
N VAL A 100 10.34 -5.90 9.62
CA VAL A 100 9.00 -5.31 9.43
C VAL A 100 9.10 -4.07 8.55
N PHE A 101 10.08 -3.22 8.81
CA PHE A 101 10.30 -1.98 8.07
C PHE A 101 10.66 -2.25 6.60
N THR A 102 11.61 -3.15 6.35
CA THR A 102 12.02 -3.55 4.99
C THR A 102 10.91 -4.26 4.23
N PHE A 103 10.12 -5.10 4.91
CA PHE A 103 8.90 -5.68 4.36
C PHE A 103 7.90 -4.61 3.92
N GLY A 104 7.68 -3.57 4.74
CA GLY A 104 6.76 -2.48 4.42
C GLY A 104 7.20 -1.65 3.22
N ILE A 105 8.51 -1.39 3.09
CA ILE A 105 9.06 -0.74 1.88
C ILE A 105 8.86 -1.63 0.67
N GLY A 106 9.14 -2.93 0.79
CA GLY A 106 8.93 -3.90 -0.28
C GLY A 106 7.48 -3.96 -0.77
N TRP A 107 6.52 -3.87 0.15
CA TRP A 107 5.10 -3.78 -0.16
C TRP A 107 4.79 -2.57 -1.05
N GLY A 108 5.12 -1.37 -0.58
CA GLY A 108 4.83 -0.13 -1.32
C GLY A 108 5.61 0.00 -2.62
N VAL A 109 6.88 -0.42 -2.65
CA VAL A 109 7.69 -0.41 -3.87
C VAL A 109 7.17 -1.43 -4.89
N GLY A 110 6.76 -2.61 -4.44
CA GLY A 110 6.15 -3.64 -5.30
C GLY A 110 4.90 -3.10 -6.01
N GLU A 111 4.02 -2.46 -5.24
CA GLU A 111 2.87 -1.75 -5.82
C GLU A 111 3.29 -0.70 -6.85
N ALA A 112 4.14 0.23 -6.44
CA ALA A 112 4.51 1.37 -7.27
C ALA A 112 5.18 0.92 -8.58
N LEU A 113 6.00 -0.14 -8.53
CA LEU A 113 6.63 -0.70 -9.72
C LEU A 113 5.60 -1.25 -10.71
N ILE A 114 4.64 -2.03 -10.21
CA ILE A 114 3.68 -2.76 -11.06
C ILE A 114 2.57 -1.85 -11.57
N VAL A 115 2.02 -0.99 -10.70
CA VAL A 115 0.86 -0.15 -11.05
C VAL A 115 1.27 1.14 -11.75
N TYR A 116 2.50 1.63 -11.53
CA TYR A 116 2.92 2.93 -12.07
C TYR A 116 4.14 2.84 -12.98
N SER A 117 5.31 2.39 -12.50
CA SER A 117 6.54 2.48 -13.30
C SER A 117 6.49 1.67 -14.58
N LEU A 118 6.07 0.41 -14.50
CA LEU A 118 6.03 -0.47 -15.68
C LEU A 118 5.02 0.05 -16.73
N PRO A 119 3.77 0.39 -16.38
CA PRO A 119 2.83 1.01 -17.32
C PRO A 119 3.37 2.32 -17.91
N MET A 120 3.99 3.18 -17.10
CA MET A 120 4.52 4.45 -17.57
C MET A 120 5.66 4.27 -18.58
N ILE A 121 6.56 3.31 -18.35
CA ILE A 121 7.62 2.97 -19.32
C ILE A 121 7.00 2.49 -20.64
N ILE A 122 5.98 1.64 -20.58
CA ILE A 122 5.28 1.15 -21.78
C ILE A 122 4.64 2.32 -22.54
N ILE A 123 3.94 3.22 -21.85
CA ILE A 123 3.31 4.40 -22.46
C ILE A 123 4.37 5.30 -23.13
N LEU A 124 5.50 5.55 -22.48
CA LEU A 124 6.57 6.38 -23.02
C LEU A 124 7.27 5.75 -24.23
N LEU A 125 7.33 4.42 -24.32
CA LEU A 125 7.98 3.71 -25.42
C LEU A 125 7.06 3.48 -26.63
N PHE A 126 5.75 3.33 -26.39
CA PHE A 126 4.82 2.82 -27.42
C PHE A 126 3.63 3.73 -27.71
N SER A 127 3.33 4.73 -26.88
CA SER A 127 2.24 5.68 -27.19
C SER A 127 2.77 6.85 -28.02
N SER A 128 2.00 7.23 -29.03
CA SER A 128 2.25 8.43 -29.85
C SER A 128 1.81 9.72 -29.16
N ASP A 129 1.02 9.61 -28.09
CA ASP A 129 0.42 10.75 -27.41
C ASP A 129 1.39 11.30 -26.35
N PRO A 130 1.78 12.58 -26.44
CA PRO A 130 2.67 13.16 -25.47
C PRO A 130 1.95 13.27 -24.12
N LEU A 131 2.38 12.47 -23.14
CA LEU A 131 1.90 12.64 -21.77
C LEU A 131 2.41 13.97 -21.22
N SER A 132 1.54 14.70 -20.54
CA SER A 132 1.95 15.92 -19.84
C SER A 132 3.01 15.60 -18.79
N SER A 133 4.07 16.41 -18.76
CA SER A 133 5.10 16.34 -17.71
C SER A 133 4.50 16.51 -16.30
N SER A 134 3.40 17.26 -16.16
CA SER A 134 2.70 17.40 -14.89
C SER A 134 2.06 16.10 -14.42
N ILE A 135 1.50 15.29 -15.32
CA ILE A 135 0.88 13.99 -14.99
C ILE A 135 1.95 12.99 -14.54
N ILE A 136 3.08 12.94 -15.25
CA ILE A 136 4.21 12.09 -14.89
C ILE A 136 4.78 12.51 -13.52
N PHE A 137 4.87 13.81 -13.27
CA PHE A 137 5.35 14.33 -11.99
C PHE A 137 4.41 13.98 -10.84
N LEU A 138 3.11 14.28 -10.99
CA LEU A 138 2.11 14.05 -9.95
C LEU A 138 1.95 12.57 -9.66
N GLY A 139 1.87 11.71 -10.68
CA GLY A 139 1.84 10.26 -10.47
C GLY A 139 3.09 9.75 -9.75
N SER A 140 4.28 10.26 -10.08
CA SER A 140 5.51 9.88 -9.36
C SER A 140 5.48 10.31 -7.89
N LEU A 141 4.95 11.51 -7.63
CA LEU A 141 4.81 12.10 -6.30
C LEU A 141 3.84 11.28 -5.43
N GLU A 142 2.65 10.99 -5.97
CA GLU A 142 1.63 10.12 -5.36
C GLU A 142 2.21 8.78 -4.92
N ARG A 143 3.01 8.13 -5.79
CA ARG A 143 3.63 6.84 -5.49
C ARG A 143 4.61 6.90 -4.31
N ASN A 144 5.29 8.03 -4.08
CA ASN A 144 6.14 8.18 -2.89
C ASN A 144 5.29 8.24 -1.62
N PHE A 145 4.14 8.93 -1.65
CA PHE A 145 3.19 8.95 -0.54
C PHE A 145 2.55 7.58 -0.30
N ALA A 146 2.19 6.84 -1.36
CA ALA A 146 1.71 5.48 -1.25
C ALA A 146 2.74 4.57 -0.55
N ILE A 147 4.03 4.64 -0.92
CA ILE A 147 5.09 3.86 -0.26
C ILE A 147 5.19 4.19 1.25
N ILE A 148 5.15 5.48 1.61
CA ILE A 148 5.16 5.93 3.01
C ILE A 148 3.95 5.38 3.77
N SER A 149 2.79 5.42 3.13
CA SER A 149 1.53 4.94 3.70
C SER A 149 1.53 3.43 3.89
N HIS A 150 1.99 2.64 2.92
CA HIS A 150 2.13 1.17 3.09
C HIS A 150 3.14 0.80 4.17
N LEU A 151 4.26 1.53 4.25
CA LEU A 151 5.22 1.36 5.33
C LEU A 151 4.56 1.62 6.70
N SER A 152 3.80 2.72 6.81
CA SER A 152 3.07 3.07 8.03
C SER A 152 2.04 2.00 8.40
N LEU A 153 1.23 1.54 7.45
CA LEU A 153 0.27 0.44 7.64
C LEU A 153 0.96 -0.84 8.09
N THR A 154 2.13 -1.16 7.55
CA THR A 154 2.91 -2.35 7.93
C THR A 154 3.32 -2.29 9.39
N LEU A 155 3.79 -1.13 9.85
CA LEU A 155 4.15 -0.93 11.25
C LEU A 155 2.92 -1.02 12.18
N ILE A 156 1.79 -0.42 11.78
CA ILE A 156 0.53 -0.52 12.54
C ILE A 156 0.04 -1.98 12.59
N VAL A 157 0.05 -2.70 11.47
CA VAL A 157 -0.33 -4.13 11.42
C VAL A 157 0.59 -4.96 12.32
N SER A 158 1.89 -4.71 12.33
CA SER A 158 2.82 -5.45 13.19
C SER A 158 2.54 -5.24 14.68
N SER A 159 2.05 -4.06 15.07
CA SER A 159 1.62 -3.78 16.45
C SER A 159 0.47 -4.69 16.90
N SER A 160 -0.30 -5.27 15.96
CA SER A 160 -1.35 -6.23 16.29
C SER A 160 -0.84 -7.56 16.87
N PHE A 161 0.44 -7.90 16.63
CA PHE A 161 1.05 -9.10 17.21
C PHE A 161 1.30 -9.00 18.71
N VAL A 162 1.42 -7.78 19.23
CA VAL A 162 1.73 -7.55 20.65
C VAL A 162 0.55 -6.90 21.38
N ARG A 163 -0.12 -5.94 20.74
CA ARG A 163 -1.16 -5.11 21.37
C ARG A 163 -2.59 -5.51 20.98
N GLY A 164 -2.75 -6.60 20.22
CA GLY A 164 -4.04 -7.19 19.87
C GLY A 164 -4.63 -6.74 18.53
N LYS A 165 -5.71 -7.40 18.11
CA LYS A 165 -6.30 -7.26 16.76
C LYS A 165 -6.89 -5.90 16.44
N LYS A 166 -7.13 -5.04 17.43
CA LYS A 166 -7.60 -3.65 17.22
C LYS A 166 -6.71 -2.83 16.28
N PHE A 167 -5.41 -3.10 16.26
CA PHE A 167 -4.48 -2.42 15.34
C PHE A 167 -4.61 -2.90 13.89
N LEU A 168 -5.08 -4.14 13.67
CA LEU A 168 -5.42 -4.62 12.32
C LEU A 168 -6.66 -3.91 11.80
N VAL A 169 -7.66 -3.69 12.67
CA VAL A 169 -8.87 -2.90 12.34
C VAL A 169 -8.48 -1.46 12.03
N LEU A 170 -7.65 -0.83 12.88
CA LEU A 170 -7.16 0.53 12.64
C LEU A 170 -6.41 0.65 11.30
N ALA A 171 -5.50 -0.27 11.00
CA ALA A 171 -4.80 -0.28 9.71
C ALA A 171 -5.79 -0.42 8.54
N THR A 172 -6.84 -1.22 8.69
CA THR A 172 -7.86 -1.41 7.65
C THR A 172 -8.66 -0.14 7.43
N ILE A 173 -9.07 0.55 8.49
CA ILE A 173 -9.77 1.85 8.38
C ILE A 173 -8.88 2.90 7.72
N LEU A 174 -7.63 3.03 8.16
CA LEU A 174 -6.69 3.99 7.58
C LEU A 174 -6.40 3.70 6.11
N HIS A 175 -6.30 2.42 5.73
CA HIS A 175 -6.10 2.03 4.34
C HIS A 175 -7.33 2.34 3.48
N PHE A 176 -8.53 2.07 3.98
CA PHE A 176 -9.76 2.46 3.31
C PHE A 176 -9.82 3.97 3.06
N ILE A 177 -9.47 4.78 4.07
CA ILE A 177 -9.43 6.25 3.95
C ILE A 177 -8.38 6.68 2.91
N LEU A 178 -7.20 6.05 2.93
CA LEU A 178 -6.11 6.32 1.98
C LEU A 178 -6.55 6.11 0.54
N ASP A 179 -7.34 5.08 0.26
CA ASP A 179 -7.78 4.77 -1.11
C ASP A 179 -9.04 5.57 -1.50
N PHE A 180 -10.01 5.66 -0.58
CA PHE A 180 -11.32 6.23 -0.87
C PHE A 180 -11.33 7.75 -0.95
N VAL A 181 -10.61 8.45 -0.06
CA VAL A 181 -10.67 9.92 -0.04
C VAL A 181 -10.03 10.55 -1.29
N PRO A 182 -8.83 10.12 -1.77
CA PRO A 182 -8.25 10.65 -2.99
C PRO A 182 -9.11 10.40 -4.23
N ILE A 183 -9.63 9.17 -4.41
CA ILE A 183 -10.47 8.87 -5.59
C ILE A 183 -11.77 9.68 -5.58
N MET A 184 -12.40 9.85 -4.41
CA MET A 184 -13.59 10.70 -4.29
C MET A 184 -13.26 12.16 -4.57
N THR A 185 -12.15 12.68 -4.03
CA THR A 185 -11.73 14.06 -4.26
C THR A 185 -11.51 14.32 -5.73
N LEU A 186 -10.78 13.44 -6.43
CA LEU A 186 -10.53 13.58 -7.85
C LEU A 186 -11.83 13.51 -8.65
N SER A 187 -12.75 12.62 -8.28
CA SER A 187 -14.04 12.47 -8.98
C SER A 187 -14.97 13.69 -8.83
N ILE A 188 -14.81 14.48 -7.77
CA ILE A 188 -15.66 15.65 -7.49
C ILE A 188 -15.01 16.94 -7.99
N THR A 189 -13.70 17.09 -7.79
CA THR A 189 -12.98 18.34 -8.03
C THR A 189 -12.27 18.38 -9.38
N GLU A 190 -12.06 17.21 -9.99
CA GLU A 190 -11.22 17.03 -11.19
C GLU A 190 -9.81 17.65 -11.05
N ASN A 191 -9.37 17.86 -9.82
CA ASN A 191 -8.14 18.59 -9.51
C ASN A 191 -7.10 17.67 -8.87
N PHE A 192 -6.09 17.33 -9.65
CA PHE A 192 -4.99 16.48 -9.21
C PHE A 192 -4.20 17.09 -8.04
N TRP A 193 -3.98 18.41 -8.02
CA TRP A 193 -3.19 19.06 -6.96
C TRP A 193 -3.88 18.99 -5.59
N ILE A 194 -5.20 19.19 -5.54
CA ILE A 194 -5.98 19.04 -4.31
C ILE A 194 -5.93 17.58 -3.84
N THR A 195 -6.06 16.64 -4.78
CA THR A 195 -5.99 15.20 -4.50
C THR A 195 -4.63 14.81 -3.91
N GLU A 196 -3.53 15.27 -4.50
CA GLU A 196 -2.17 15.02 -4.00
C GLU A 196 -1.94 15.65 -2.62
N LEU A 197 -2.43 16.87 -2.38
CA LEU A 197 -2.33 17.51 -1.08
C LEU A 197 -3.05 16.70 0.00
N LEU A 198 -4.27 16.22 -0.28
CA LEU A 198 -5.01 15.38 0.65
C LEU A 198 -4.31 14.05 0.89
N LEU A 199 -3.77 13.41 -0.16
CA LEU A 199 -2.99 12.18 -0.01
C LEU A 199 -1.75 12.40 0.88
N ALA A 200 -1.06 13.53 0.71
CA ALA A 200 0.07 13.91 1.56
C ALA A 200 -0.34 14.05 3.02
N LEU A 201 -1.46 14.74 3.29
CA LEU A 201 -2.01 14.93 4.64
C LEU A 201 -2.41 13.59 5.29
N ILE A 202 -3.08 12.70 4.54
CA ILE A 202 -3.43 11.35 5.02
C ILE A 202 -2.15 10.57 5.34
N SER A 203 -1.13 10.64 4.48
CA SER A 203 0.16 9.98 4.70
C SER A 203 0.85 10.48 5.99
N ILE A 204 0.76 11.78 6.28
CA ILE A 204 1.26 12.37 7.54
C ILE A 204 0.47 11.82 8.74
N ILE A 205 -0.86 11.76 8.67
CA ILE A 205 -1.71 11.17 9.73
C ILE A 205 -1.33 9.72 9.98
N MET A 206 -1.01 8.96 8.93
CA MET A 206 -0.58 7.56 9.06
C MET A 206 0.78 7.45 9.74
N ILE A 207 1.73 8.32 9.40
CA ILE A 207 3.02 8.42 10.12
C ILE A 207 2.78 8.74 11.59
N LEU A 208 1.94 9.73 11.91
CA LEU A 208 1.60 10.08 13.31
C LEU A 208 0.94 8.90 14.04
N SER A 209 0.06 8.17 13.36
CA SER A 209 -0.57 6.97 13.88
C SER A 209 0.46 5.88 14.19
N VAL A 210 1.55 5.76 13.42
CA VAL A 210 2.66 4.86 13.77
C VAL A 210 3.24 5.24 15.13
N TYR A 211 3.52 6.53 15.40
CA TYR A 211 4.07 6.94 16.71
C TYR A 211 3.14 6.60 17.88
N LEU A 212 1.83 6.76 17.72
CA LEU A 212 0.83 6.44 18.75
C LEU A 212 0.61 4.92 18.94
N THR A 213 0.81 4.17 17.86
CA THR A 213 0.59 2.71 17.83
C THR A 213 1.86 1.93 18.14
N ARG A 214 3.04 2.55 18.02
CA ARG A 214 4.35 1.92 18.24
C ARG A 214 4.41 1.36 19.65
N SER A 215 4.57 0.05 19.72
CA SER A 215 5.02 -0.58 20.94
C SER A 215 6.54 -0.40 21.06
N HIS A 216 7.02 0.05 22.22
CA HIS A 216 8.46 -0.01 22.55
C HIS A 216 9.01 -1.46 22.50
N SER A 217 8.14 -2.47 22.46
CA SER A 217 8.50 -3.90 22.36
C SER A 217 8.75 -4.44 20.95
N LEU A 218 8.88 -3.59 19.92
CA LEU A 218 9.42 -4.04 18.62
C LEU A 218 10.93 -4.34 18.67
N ASN A 219 11.51 -4.34 19.87
CA ASN A 219 12.63 -5.19 20.24
C ASN A 219 12.06 -6.60 20.48
N PHE A 220 11.89 -7.35 19.40
CA PHE A 220 11.79 -8.80 19.50
C PHE A 220 13.22 -9.27 19.73
N ASP A 221 13.65 -9.26 21.00
CA ASP A 221 14.92 -9.84 21.41
C ASP A 221 15.04 -11.29 20.90
#